data_AF-A0A919P9Q8-F1
#
_entry.id   AF-A0A919P9Q8-F1
#
_cell.length_a   1.000
_cell.length_b   1.000
_cell.length_c   1.000
_cell.angle_alpha   90.00
_cell.angle_beta   90.00
_cell.angle_gamma   90.00
#
_symmetry.space_group_name_H-M   'P 1'
#
loop_
_entity.id
_entity.type
_entity.pdbx_description
1 polymer ?
#
loop_
_entity_poly.entity_id
_entity_poly.type
_entity_poly.pdbx_seq_one_letter_code
_entity_poly.pdbx_strand_id
1 'polypeptide(L)'
;MPSPDPQRVTGRSAVLSWFTVVVNGVLAVGLLALSLAMLAEPAAERSWSTTACVAAATGGAVWLLVAASYHRNYLHVPPADPASVGVQNADGERAVVMTWRRTFQRQPLFVAVVVLLVALGGTVTLAAADDAGWWLPLVVVLLVGPWVPERIVEAARPSRLVLSPRGIAVAGPAGDGWLDWDDVRGIAVERENQWSVVRIVGVAGAASWRFRRRRRFVWVRAPSRPWLDVPGPAFTVEPQHVIEAIAHYRRVPAARGELASEAGRRRVLGPLGL
;
A
#
# COMPACT_ATOMS: atom_id res chain seq x y z
N MET A 1 19.82 2.49 27.80
CA MET A 1 18.98 3.30 26.90
C MET A 1 17.53 2.96 27.18
N PRO A 2 16.68 3.93 27.56
CA PRO A 2 15.27 3.66 27.79
C PRO A 2 14.61 3.21 26.47
N SER A 3 13.92 2.06 26.53
CA SER A 3 13.05 1.58 25.46
C SER A 3 12.01 2.66 25.16
N PRO A 4 11.92 3.20 23.93
CA PRO A 4 10.85 4.11 23.59
C PRO A 4 9.52 3.37 23.75
N ASP A 5 8.66 3.92 24.62
CA ASP A 5 7.31 3.44 24.88
C ASP A 5 6.53 3.38 23.56
N PRO A 6 6.18 2.19 23.01
CA PRO A 6 5.56 2.08 21.70
C PRO A 6 4.11 2.59 21.66
N GLN A 7 3.53 2.97 22.80
CA GLN A 7 2.10 3.28 22.91
C GLN A 7 1.71 4.76 22.88
N ARG A 8 2.62 5.71 23.08
CA ARG A 8 2.24 7.14 23.24
C ARG A 8 2.13 7.97 21.96
N VAL A 9 2.38 7.41 20.77
CA VAL A 9 2.44 8.17 19.50
C VAL A 9 1.23 7.93 18.59
N THR A 10 0.12 7.45 19.15
CA THR A 10 -1.08 7.04 18.39
C THR A 10 -2.03 8.18 17.98
N GLY A 11 -2.02 9.33 18.68
CA GLY A 11 -3.08 10.35 18.54
C GLY A 11 -3.11 11.14 17.23
N ARG A 12 -2.02 11.81 16.83
CA ARG A 12 -2.10 12.88 15.80
C ARG A 12 -2.36 12.38 14.37
N SER A 13 -1.73 11.29 13.94
CA SER A 13 -1.90 10.79 12.57
C SER A 13 -3.17 9.93 12.42
N ALA A 14 -3.62 9.25 13.48
CA ALA A 14 -4.92 8.59 13.48
C ALA A 14 -6.03 9.62 13.32
N VAL A 15 -5.93 10.77 14.00
CA VAL A 15 -6.85 11.90 13.84
C VAL A 15 -6.82 12.46 12.41
N LEU A 16 -5.63 12.62 11.81
CA LEU A 16 -5.51 13.15 10.44
C LEU A 16 -6.08 12.18 9.38
N SER A 17 -5.81 10.88 9.51
CA SER A 17 -6.37 9.84 8.65
C SER A 17 -7.88 9.71 8.83
N TRP A 18 -8.37 9.79 10.06
CA TRP A 18 -9.80 9.75 10.36
C TRP A 18 -10.51 10.99 9.82
N PHE A 19 -9.92 12.17 9.98
CA PHE A 19 -10.42 13.41 9.37
C PHE A 19 -10.47 13.32 7.85
N THR A 20 -9.42 12.77 7.22
CA THR A 20 -9.40 12.55 5.77
C THR A 20 -10.52 11.61 5.32
N VAL A 21 -10.77 10.52 6.05
CA VAL A 21 -11.88 9.60 5.76
C VAL A 21 -13.24 10.27 5.94
N VAL A 22 -13.44 11.02 7.02
CA VAL A 22 -14.70 11.70 7.31
C VAL A 22 -14.98 12.82 6.32
N VAL A 23 -13.99 13.67 6.02
CA VAL A 23 -14.16 14.74 5.03
C VAL A 23 -14.47 14.17 3.66
N ASN A 24 -13.75 13.11 3.22
CA ASN A 24 -14.04 12.45 1.95
C ASN A 24 -15.42 11.77 1.95
N GLY A 25 -15.82 11.13 3.06
CA GLY A 25 -17.13 10.51 3.21
C GLY A 25 -18.26 11.54 3.16
N VAL A 26 -18.13 12.64 3.91
CA VAL A 26 -19.11 13.74 3.93
C VAL A 26 -19.20 14.40 2.56
N LEU A 27 -18.08 14.66 1.87
CA LEU A 27 -18.08 15.15 0.49
C LEU A 27 -18.78 14.17 -0.46
N ALA A 28 -18.52 12.87 -0.34
CA ALA A 28 -19.17 11.85 -1.16
C ALA A 28 -20.69 11.83 -0.94
N VAL A 29 -21.13 11.81 0.31
CA VAL A 29 -22.56 11.81 0.69
C VAL A 29 -23.23 13.11 0.25
N GLY A 30 -22.59 14.26 0.45
CA GLY A 30 -23.09 15.56 0.04
C GLY A 30 -23.29 15.65 -1.47
N LEU A 31 -22.29 15.19 -2.25
CA LEU A 31 -22.39 15.12 -3.71
C LEU A 31 -23.47 14.14 -4.16
N LEU A 32 -23.59 12.97 -3.53
CA LEU A 32 -24.62 11.98 -3.83
C LEU A 32 -26.03 12.55 -3.55
N ALA A 33 -26.22 13.14 -2.37
CA ALA A 33 -27.49 13.73 -1.96
C ALA A 33 -27.89 14.90 -2.86
N LEU A 34 -26.94 15.77 -3.21
CA LEU A 34 -27.17 16.85 -4.18
C LEU A 34 -27.57 16.30 -5.55
N SER A 35 -26.87 15.27 -6.04
CA SER A 35 -27.18 14.64 -7.33
C SER A 35 -28.57 13.98 -7.35
N LEU A 36 -28.95 13.30 -6.25
CA LEU A 36 -30.26 12.69 -6.10
C LEU A 36 -31.38 13.73 -5.98
N ALA A 37 -31.17 14.80 -5.23
CA ALA A 37 -32.11 15.90 -5.11
C ALA A 37 -32.33 16.59 -6.48
N MET A 38 -31.27 16.75 -7.27
CA MET A 38 -31.35 17.31 -8.63
C MET A 38 -32.04 16.37 -9.63
N LEU A 39 -32.02 15.05 -9.41
CA LEU A 39 -32.80 14.09 -10.20
C LEU A 39 -34.29 14.09 -9.80
N ALA A 40 -34.61 14.39 -8.54
CA ALA A 40 -35.97 14.38 -8.02
C ALA A 40 -36.79 15.62 -8.43
N GLU A 41 -36.14 16.77 -8.60
CA GLU A 41 -36.76 18.02 -9.05
C GLU A 41 -36.03 18.59 -10.29
N PRO A 42 -36.37 18.13 -11.51
CA PRO A 42 -35.87 18.72 -12.74
C PRO A 42 -36.51 20.11 -12.93
N ALA A 43 -35.93 21.14 -12.28
CA ALA A 43 -36.40 22.50 -12.43
C ALA A 43 -36.18 22.96 -13.89
N ALA A 44 -37.25 23.29 -14.59
CA ALA A 44 -37.25 23.67 -16.01
C ALA A 44 -36.32 24.85 -16.35
N GLU A 45 -35.92 25.65 -15.36
CA GLU A 45 -35.03 26.80 -15.51
C GLU A 45 -33.57 26.54 -15.10
N ARG A 46 -33.23 25.37 -14.55
CA ARG A 46 -31.84 25.00 -14.21
C ARG A 46 -31.35 23.91 -15.18
N SER A 47 -30.51 24.35 -16.12
CA SER A 47 -29.96 23.64 -17.30
C SER A 47 -29.04 22.43 -17.03
N TRP A 48 -29.25 21.65 -15.98
CA TRP A 48 -28.40 20.49 -15.70
C TRP A 48 -28.93 19.29 -16.47
N SER A 49 -28.16 18.82 -17.45
CA SER A 49 -28.56 17.64 -18.23
C SER A 49 -28.69 16.42 -17.31
N THR A 50 -29.70 15.57 -17.55
CA THR A 50 -29.89 14.29 -16.84
C THR A 50 -28.58 13.47 -16.78
N THR A 51 -27.79 13.55 -17.85
CA THR A 51 -26.45 12.96 -17.95
C THR A 51 -25.49 13.46 -16.87
N ALA A 52 -25.46 14.76 -16.57
CA ALA A 52 -24.61 15.34 -15.53
C ALA A 52 -25.04 14.85 -14.13
N CYS A 53 -26.33 14.76 -13.87
CA CYS A 53 -26.84 14.26 -12.59
C CYS A 53 -26.52 12.78 -12.37
N VAL A 54 -26.65 11.94 -13.40
CA VAL A 54 -26.28 10.51 -13.35
C VAL A 54 -24.76 10.36 -13.16
N ALA A 55 -23.95 11.16 -13.85
CA ALA A 55 -22.50 11.15 -13.70
C ALA A 55 -22.07 11.54 -12.27
N ALA A 56 -22.69 12.57 -11.69
CA ALA A 56 -22.41 13.03 -10.33
C ALA A 56 -22.84 11.99 -9.27
N ALA A 57 -24.01 11.36 -9.43
CA ALA A 57 -24.45 10.27 -8.56
C ALA A 57 -23.52 9.06 -8.62
N THR A 58 -23.10 8.67 -9.83
CA THR A 58 -22.15 7.56 -10.04
C THR A 58 -20.80 7.89 -9.41
N GLY A 59 -20.29 9.11 -9.62
CA GLY A 59 -19.06 9.60 -9.00
C GLY A 59 -19.11 9.57 -7.47
N GLY A 60 -20.21 10.03 -6.87
CA GLY A 60 -20.44 9.97 -5.42
C GLY A 60 -20.46 8.54 -4.88
N ALA A 61 -21.16 7.63 -5.55
CA ALA A 61 -21.22 6.21 -5.16
C ALA A 61 -19.84 5.53 -5.24
N VAL A 62 -19.08 5.80 -6.31
CA VAL A 62 -17.73 5.27 -6.47
C VAL A 62 -16.77 5.87 -5.43
N TRP A 63 -16.92 7.15 -5.08
CA TRP A 63 -16.10 7.78 -4.03
C TRP A 63 -16.40 7.22 -2.64
N LEU A 64 -17.67 6.90 -2.34
CA LEU A 64 -18.04 6.16 -1.13
C LEU A 64 -17.38 4.79 -1.06
N LEU A 65 -17.33 4.05 -2.18
CA LEU A 65 -16.63 2.77 -2.25
C LEU A 65 -15.12 2.92 -2.02
N VAL A 66 -14.50 3.98 -2.56
CA VAL A 66 -13.10 4.32 -2.29
C VAL A 66 -12.86 4.59 -0.80
N ALA A 67 -13.69 5.43 -0.18
CA ALA A 67 -13.58 5.78 1.23
C ALA A 67 -13.80 4.55 2.14
N ALA A 68 -14.82 3.74 1.86
CA ALA A 68 -15.09 2.50 2.59
C ALA A 68 -13.96 1.48 2.43
N SER A 69 -13.39 1.34 1.23
CA SER A 69 -12.22 0.48 0.98
C SER A 69 -10.99 0.98 1.74
N TYR A 70 -10.75 2.29 1.78
CA TYR A 70 -9.65 2.88 2.56
C TYR A 70 -9.83 2.62 4.05
N HIS A 71 -11.02 2.89 4.59
CA HIS A 71 -11.35 2.61 5.98
C HIS A 71 -11.11 1.12 6.31
N ARG A 72 -11.64 0.21 5.49
CA ARG A 72 -11.52 -1.24 5.74
C ARG A 72 -10.08 -1.75 5.64
N ASN A 73 -9.27 -1.25 4.70
CA ASN A 73 -7.94 -1.80 4.44
C ASN A 73 -6.82 -1.14 5.25
N TYR A 74 -7.00 0.12 5.68
CA TYR A 74 -5.98 0.88 6.39
C TYR A 74 -6.30 1.15 7.86
N LEU A 75 -7.58 1.17 8.25
CA LEU A 75 -7.97 1.40 9.66
C LEU A 75 -8.31 0.10 10.40
N HIS A 76 -8.69 -0.96 9.70
CA HIS A 76 -8.85 -2.29 10.29
C HIS A 76 -7.69 -3.20 9.91
N VAL A 77 -7.19 -3.97 10.88
CA VAL A 77 -6.23 -5.06 10.64
C VAL A 77 -6.97 -6.11 9.82
N PRO A 78 -6.66 -6.29 8.52
CA PRO A 78 -7.38 -7.25 7.73
C PRO A 78 -6.91 -8.66 8.11
N PRO A 79 -7.77 -9.68 8.00
CA PRO A 79 -7.47 -11.03 8.48
C PRO A 79 -6.18 -11.55 7.85
N ALA A 80 -5.47 -12.38 8.61
CA ALA A 80 -4.26 -13.02 8.13
C ALA A 80 -4.59 -14.00 6.98
N ASP A 81 -3.67 -14.12 6.03
CA ASP A 81 -3.77 -15.01 4.88
C ASP A 81 -2.56 -15.96 4.86
N PRO A 82 -2.64 -17.13 5.54
CA PRO A 82 -1.54 -18.08 5.62
C PRO A 82 -1.15 -18.70 4.27
N ALA A 83 -2.04 -18.65 3.26
CA ALA A 83 -1.79 -19.20 1.94
C ALA A 83 -0.83 -18.33 1.12
N SER A 84 -0.70 -17.04 1.49
CA SER A 84 0.24 -16.10 0.87
C SER A 84 1.71 -16.29 1.28
N VAL A 85 1.96 -17.12 2.30
CA VAL A 85 3.28 -17.53 2.78
C VAL A 85 3.52 -18.95 2.32
N GLY A 86 4.57 -19.17 1.53
CA GLY A 86 4.91 -20.50 1.01
C GLY A 86 6.40 -20.75 0.99
N VAL A 87 6.79 -22.02 0.96
CA VAL A 87 8.20 -22.42 0.75
C VAL A 87 8.41 -22.58 -0.75
N GLN A 88 9.24 -21.73 -1.34
CA GLN A 88 9.43 -21.67 -2.80
C GLN A 88 10.91 -21.49 -3.12
N ASN A 89 11.31 -21.84 -4.34
CA ASN A 89 12.63 -21.49 -4.84
C ASN A 89 12.66 -19.99 -5.20
N ALA A 90 13.49 -19.23 -4.50
CA ALA A 90 13.74 -17.82 -4.76
C ALA A 90 15.25 -17.61 -4.91
N ASP A 91 15.67 -16.96 -6.00
CA ASP A 91 17.07 -16.63 -6.28
C ASP A 91 18.04 -17.83 -6.20
N GLY A 92 17.56 -19.01 -6.63
CA GLY A 92 18.35 -20.23 -6.73
C GLY A 92 18.37 -21.11 -5.46
N GLU A 93 17.62 -20.74 -4.41
CA GLU A 93 17.56 -21.51 -3.16
C GLU A 93 16.12 -21.60 -2.63
N ARG A 94 15.81 -22.66 -1.86
CA ARG A 94 14.52 -22.73 -1.15
C ARG A 94 14.48 -21.71 -0.02
N ALA A 95 13.40 -20.95 0.03
CA ALA A 95 13.19 -19.89 0.99
C ALA A 95 11.71 -19.82 1.39
N VAL A 96 11.45 -19.23 2.56
CA VAL A 96 10.10 -18.81 2.93
C VAL A 96 9.81 -17.51 2.19
N VAL A 97 8.80 -17.52 1.34
CA VAL A 97 8.36 -16.38 0.54
C VAL A 97 7.00 -15.92 1.03
N MET A 98 6.94 -14.68 1.50
CA MET A 98 5.70 -14.00 1.85
C MET A 98 5.36 -12.98 0.76
N THR A 99 4.28 -13.23 0.03
CA THR A 99 3.77 -12.30 -0.97
C THR A 99 3.02 -11.17 -0.29
N TRP A 100 3.26 -9.92 -0.69
CA TRP A 100 2.56 -8.78 -0.11
C TRP A 100 1.07 -8.81 -0.43
N ARG A 101 0.26 -8.20 0.44
CA ARG A 101 -1.19 -8.06 0.20
C ARG A 101 -1.45 -7.35 -1.12
N ARG A 102 -2.21 -8.00 -2.01
CA ARG A 102 -2.63 -7.41 -3.29
C ARG A 102 -3.46 -6.13 -3.11
N THR A 103 -4.24 -6.04 -2.03
CA THR A 103 -5.04 -4.84 -1.71
C THR A 103 -4.16 -3.61 -1.50
N PHE A 104 -3.05 -3.77 -0.75
CA PHE A 104 -2.07 -2.70 -0.55
C PHE A 104 -1.49 -2.18 -1.87
N GLN A 105 -1.20 -3.08 -2.82
CA GLN A 105 -0.67 -2.71 -4.14
C GLN A 105 -1.72 -2.11 -5.09
N ARG A 106 -2.94 -2.68 -5.11
CA ARG A 106 -3.97 -2.35 -6.10
C ARG A 106 -4.83 -1.17 -5.71
N GLN A 107 -4.93 -0.85 -4.43
CA GLN A 107 -5.80 0.24 -3.98
C GLN A 107 -5.36 1.62 -4.48
N PRO A 108 -4.07 2.01 -4.46
CA PRO A 108 -3.64 3.27 -5.07
C PRO A 108 -3.95 3.33 -6.58
N LEU A 109 -3.82 2.21 -7.29
CA LEU A 109 -4.20 2.11 -8.70
C LEU A 109 -5.71 2.31 -8.89
N PHE A 110 -6.53 1.61 -8.10
CA PHE A 110 -7.98 1.75 -8.14
C PHE A 110 -8.42 3.20 -7.93
N VAL A 111 -7.89 3.86 -6.91
CA VAL A 111 -8.18 5.28 -6.62
C VAL A 111 -7.74 6.17 -7.77
N ALA A 112 -6.52 5.98 -8.31
CA ALA A 112 -6.03 6.78 -9.43
C ALA A 112 -6.92 6.62 -10.68
N VAL A 113 -7.36 5.40 -10.99
CA VAL A 113 -8.27 5.13 -12.12
C VAL A 113 -9.63 5.78 -11.89
N VAL A 114 -10.21 5.65 -10.69
CA VAL A 114 -11.49 6.29 -10.34
C VAL A 114 -11.40 7.80 -10.49
N VAL A 115 -10.38 8.43 -9.90
CA VAL A 115 -10.16 9.89 -9.99
C VAL A 115 -10.02 10.31 -11.45
N LEU A 116 -9.27 9.56 -12.25
CA LEU A 116 -9.07 9.85 -13.66
C LEU A 116 -10.38 9.77 -14.45
N LEU A 117 -11.21 8.75 -14.21
CA LEU A 117 -12.50 8.60 -14.88
C LEU A 117 -13.48 9.70 -14.49
N VAL A 118 -13.56 10.04 -13.20
CA VAL A 118 -14.41 11.14 -12.71
C VAL A 118 -13.96 12.48 -13.29
N ALA A 119 -12.64 12.75 -13.29
CA ALA A 119 -12.10 13.99 -13.82
C ALA A 119 -12.29 14.07 -15.35
N LEU A 120 -12.06 12.98 -16.10
CA LEU A 120 -12.28 12.96 -17.54
C LEU A 120 -13.77 13.16 -17.88
N GLY A 121 -14.66 12.45 -17.18
CA GLY A 121 -16.11 12.60 -17.32
C GLY A 121 -16.55 14.04 -17.02
N GLY A 122 -16.09 14.61 -15.90
CA GLY A 122 -16.36 16.00 -15.52
C GLY A 122 -15.87 17.00 -16.55
N THR A 123 -14.67 16.80 -17.09
CA THR A 123 -14.10 17.63 -18.17
C THR A 123 -15.00 17.63 -19.40
N VAL A 124 -15.39 16.45 -19.88
CA VAL A 124 -16.26 16.30 -21.06
C VAL A 124 -17.63 16.93 -20.83
N THR A 125 -18.25 16.70 -19.66
CA THR A 125 -19.57 17.25 -19.36
C THR A 125 -19.57 18.77 -19.25
N LEU A 126 -18.56 19.37 -18.60
CA LEU A 126 -18.46 20.82 -18.46
C LEU A 126 -18.09 21.50 -19.78
N ALA A 127 -17.18 20.89 -20.54
CA ALA A 127 -16.82 21.40 -21.86
C ALA A 127 -18.01 21.36 -22.83
N ALA A 128 -18.83 20.29 -22.80
CA ALA A 128 -20.04 20.19 -23.62
C ALA A 128 -21.15 21.17 -23.19
N ALA A 129 -21.08 21.72 -21.98
CA ALA A 129 -22.00 22.73 -21.47
C ALA A 129 -21.47 24.17 -21.62
N ASP A 130 -20.33 24.37 -22.31
CA ASP A 130 -19.61 25.65 -22.41
C ASP A 130 -19.30 26.31 -21.05
N ASP A 131 -19.16 25.51 -19.99
CA ASP A 131 -18.84 26.00 -18.65
C ASP A 131 -17.35 26.33 -18.54
N ALA A 132 -17.02 27.57 -18.18
CA ALA A 132 -15.63 28.06 -18.09
C ALA A 132 -14.76 27.28 -17.09
N GLY A 133 -15.34 26.47 -16.20
CA GLY A 133 -14.66 25.62 -15.23
C GLY A 133 -14.17 24.26 -15.76
N TRP A 134 -14.41 23.91 -17.03
CA TRP A 134 -14.02 22.62 -17.61
C TRP A 134 -12.52 22.29 -17.51
N TRP A 135 -11.66 23.31 -17.44
CA TRP A 135 -10.21 23.12 -17.34
C TRP A 135 -9.76 22.60 -15.97
N LEU A 136 -10.54 22.81 -14.90
CA LEU A 136 -10.22 22.34 -13.55
C LEU A 136 -10.10 20.81 -13.48
N PRO A 137 -11.10 20.02 -13.89
CA PRO A 137 -10.96 18.58 -13.93
C PRO A 137 -9.93 18.12 -14.99
N LEU A 138 -9.71 18.87 -16.07
CA LEU A 138 -8.64 18.56 -17.03
C LEU A 138 -7.26 18.61 -16.36
N VAL A 139 -6.99 19.62 -15.52
CA VAL A 139 -5.73 19.70 -14.77
C VAL A 139 -5.53 18.45 -13.90
N VAL A 140 -6.58 17.95 -13.27
CA VAL A 140 -6.52 16.69 -12.49
C VAL A 140 -6.17 15.50 -13.40
N VAL A 141 -6.78 15.41 -14.59
CA VAL A 141 -6.44 14.38 -15.60
C VAL A 141 -4.96 14.46 -15.99
N LEU A 142 -4.45 15.65 -16.27
CA LEU A 142 -3.05 15.85 -16.67
C LEU A 142 -2.07 15.51 -15.54
N LEU A 143 -2.45 15.74 -14.28
CA LEU A 143 -1.61 15.42 -13.11
C LEU A 143 -1.63 13.93 -12.77
N VAL A 144 -2.79 13.27 -12.85
CA VAL A 144 -2.97 11.86 -12.42
C VAL A 144 -2.70 10.87 -13.54
N GLY A 145 -3.07 11.21 -14.78
CA GLY A 145 -2.99 10.34 -15.96
C GLY A 145 -1.62 9.67 -16.15
N PRO A 146 -0.49 10.42 -16.09
CA PRO A 146 0.85 9.85 -16.24
C PRO A 146 1.23 8.79 -15.18
N TRP A 147 0.57 8.80 -14.01
CA TRP A 147 0.86 7.86 -12.92
C TRP A 147 0.17 6.51 -13.11
N VAL A 148 -0.95 6.45 -13.82
CA VAL A 148 -1.75 5.22 -13.96
C VAL A 148 -0.96 4.09 -14.64
N PRO A 149 -0.29 4.30 -15.79
CA PRO A 149 0.53 3.25 -16.41
C PRO A 149 1.62 2.72 -15.47
N GLU A 150 2.28 3.61 -14.72
CA GLU A 150 3.28 3.21 -13.74
C GLU A 150 2.68 2.33 -12.64
N ARG A 151 1.50 2.71 -12.12
CA ARG A 151 0.79 1.92 -11.10
C ARG A 151 0.29 0.58 -11.62
N ILE A 152 -0.09 0.46 -12.88
CA ILE A 152 -0.44 -0.82 -13.51
C ILE A 152 0.78 -1.74 -13.53
N VAL A 153 1.93 -1.24 -13.97
CA VAL A 153 3.18 -2.00 -13.99
C VAL A 153 3.61 -2.39 -12.56
N GLU A 154 3.44 -1.50 -11.59
CA GLU A 154 3.72 -1.77 -10.17
C GLU A 154 2.80 -2.87 -9.61
N ALA A 155 1.49 -2.80 -9.91
CA ALA A 155 0.49 -3.76 -9.44
C ALA A 155 0.60 -5.14 -10.13
N ALA A 156 1.14 -5.19 -11.36
CA ALA A 156 1.42 -6.44 -12.07
C ALA A 156 2.66 -7.15 -11.53
N ARG A 157 3.56 -6.45 -10.84
CA ARG A 157 4.79 -7.02 -10.31
C ARG A 157 4.56 -7.59 -8.91
N PRO A 158 4.96 -8.84 -8.66
CA PRO A 158 4.89 -9.42 -7.33
C PRO A 158 5.82 -8.65 -6.40
N SER A 159 5.27 -8.12 -5.30
CA SER A 159 6.08 -7.66 -4.17
C SER A 159 6.09 -8.74 -3.10
N ARG A 160 7.25 -8.99 -2.51
CA ARG A 160 7.45 -10.11 -1.61
C ARG A 160 8.61 -9.86 -0.65
N LEU A 161 8.49 -10.44 0.54
CA LEU A 161 9.60 -10.65 1.47
C LEU A 161 10.07 -12.10 1.31
N VAL A 162 11.38 -12.29 1.16
CA VAL A 162 12.01 -13.60 1.02
C VAL A 162 12.95 -13.78 2.20
N LEU A 163 12.76 -14.87 2.94
CA LEU A 163 13.65 -15.30 4.03
C LEU A 163 14.31 -16.61 3.57
N SER A 164 15.57 -16.52 3.12
CA SER A 164 16.36 -17.69 2.72
C SER A 164 17.37 -18.06 3.81
N PRO A 165 17.99 -19.24 3.76
CA PRO A 165 19.08 -19.58 4.68
C PRO A 165 20.27 -18.61 4.65
N ARG A 166 20.53 -17.97 3.51
CA ARG A 166 21.62 -17.00 3.32
C ARG A 166 21.31 -15.60 3.82
N GLY A 167 20.09 -15.13 3.61
CA GLY A 167 19.73 -13.75 3.92
C GLY A 167 18.27 -13.42 3.76
N ILE A 168 18.02 -12.13 3.70
CA ILE A 168 16.70 -11.53 3.57
C ILE A 168 16.67 -10.70 2.28
N ALA A 169 15.67 -10.96 1.45
CA ALA A 169 15.38 -10.15 0.28
C ALA A 169 14.02 -9.46 0.40
N VAL A 170 13.94 -8.23 -0.05
CA VAL A 170 12.66 -7.52 -0.24
C VAL A 170 12.56 -7.08 -1.67
N ALA A 171 11.56 -7.60 -2.38
CA ALA A 171 11.16 -7.11 -3.69
C ALA A 171 9.97 -6.18 -3.51
N GLY A 172 10.20 -4.88 -3.59
CA GLY A 172 9.17 -3.87 -3.36
C GLY A 172 8.92 -2.97 -4.58
N PRO A 173 8.02 -1.98 -4.44
CA PRO A 173 7.76 -0.97 -5.47
C PRO A 173 8.98 -0.13 -5.87
N ALA A 174 9.82 0.23 -4.91
CA ALA A 174 10.98 1.10 -5.14
C ALA A 174 12.16 0.35 -5.77
N GLY A 175 12.31 -0.93 -5.45
CA GLY A 175 13.45 -1.72 -5.84
C GLY A 175 13.50 -3.07 -5.14
N ASP A 176 14.53 -3.82 -5.49
CA ASP A 176 14.84 -5.12 -4.90
C ASP A 176 16.07 -4.94 -4.00
N GLY A 177 15.91 -5.23 -2.71
CA GLY A 177 16.96 -5.16 -1.72
C GLY A 177 17.35 -6.55 -1.21
N TRP A 178 18.62 -6.74 -0.89
CA TRP A 178 19.17 -7.96 -0.30
C TRP A 178 20.13 -7.63 0.84
N LEU A 179 20.09 -8.43 1.91
CA LEU A 179 21.00 -8.36 3.04
C LEU A 179 21.23 -9.76 3.61
N ASP A 180 22.50 -10.17 3.78
CA ASP A 180 22.82 -11.46 4.42
C ASP A 180 22.53 -11.40 5.92
N TRP A 181 22.21 -12.55 6.53
CA TRP A 181 21.84 -12.60 7.95
C TRP A 181 22.91 -12.06 8.89
N ASP A 182 24.18 -12.27 8.56
CA ASP A 182 25.32 -11.84 9.37
C ASP A 182 25.53 -10.33 9.34
N ASP A 183 25.04 -9.67 8.29
CA ASP A 183 25.05 -8.22 8.15
C ASP A 183 23.78 -7.56 8.74
N VAL A 184 22.80 -8.33 9.24
CA VAL A 184 21.60 -7.79 9.89
C VAL A 184 21.95 -7.35 11.32
N ARG A 185 21.93 -6.04 11.56
CA ARG A 185 22.13 -5.45 12.89
C ARG A 185 20.88 -5.60 13.76
N GLY A 186 19.71 -5.35 13.20
CA GLY A 186 18.48 -5.28 14.00
C GLY A 186 17.22 -5.11 13.18
N ILE A 187 16.10 -5.03 13.89
CA ILE A 187 14.77 -4.77 13.32
C ILE A 187 14.21 -3.58 14.08
N ALA A 188 13.76 -2.57 13.37
CA ALA A 188 13.08 -1.40 13.91
C ALA A 188 11.67 -1.34 13.33
N VAL A 189 10.71 -0.88 14.13
CA VAL A 189 9.39 -0.53 13.63
C VAL A 189 9.31 0.98 13.64
N GLU A 190 9.41 1.56 12.45
CA GLU A 190 9.38 3.02 12.28
C GLU A 190 8.03 3.45 11.73
N ARG A 191 7.56 4.61 12.13
CA ARG A 191 6.34 5.18 11.56
C ARG A 191 6.74 6.06 10.38
N GLU A 192 6.36 5.66 9.16
CA GLU A 192 6.64 6.41 7.95
C GLU A 192 5.32 6.85 7.31
N ASN A 193 5.09 8.17 7.32
CA ASN A 193 3.83 8.78 6.91
C ASN A 193 2.63 8.19 7.67
N GLN A 194 1.76 7.47 6.97
CA GLN A 194 0.46 7.00 7.44
C GLN A 194 0.48 5.56 7.98
N TRP A 195 1.58 4.82 7.84
CA TRP A 195 1.68 3.43 8.29
C TRP A 195 3.01 3.15 9.02
N SER A 196 3.01 2.12 9.87
CA SER A 196 4.24 1.55 10.42
C SER A 196 4.97 0.77 9.34
N VAL A 197 6.28 0.86 9.31
CA VAL A 197 7.19 0.14 8.41
C VAL A 197 8.10 -0.70 9.29
N VAL A 198 8.15 -2.01 9.00
CA VAL A 198 9.12 -2.91 9.61
C VAL A 198 10.41 -2.78 8.82
N ARG A 199 11.41 -2.19 9.46
CA ARG A 199 12.71 -1.89 8.89
C ARG A 199 13.74 -2.87 9.40
N ILE A 200 14.32 -3.63 8.50
CA ILE A 200 15.42 -4.56 8.78
C ILE A 200 16.71 -3.77 8.55
N VAL A 201 17.42 -3.47 9.62
CA VAL A 201 18.59 -2.59 9.60
C VAL A 201 19.85 -3.43 9.51
N GLY A 202 20.67 -3.16 8.50
CA GLY A 202 22.00 -3.74 8.35
C GLY A 202 23.10 -2.99 9.08
N VAL A 203 24.26 -3.62 9.22
CA VAL A 203 25.49 -2.99 9.70
C VAL A 203 25.94 -1.93 8.70
N ALA A 204 26.45 -0.79 9.17
CA ALA A 204 26.93 0.27 8.27
C ALA A 204 28.09 -0.26 7.41
N GLY A 205 27.98 -0.12 6.08
CA GLY A 205 28.98 -0.66 5.15
C GLY A 205 28.91 -2.18 4.92
N ALA A 206 27.80 -2.83 5.29
CA ALA A 206 27.54 -4.25 5.02
C ALA A 206 27.92 -4.65 3.58
N ALA A 207 28.81 -5.63 3.43
CA ALA A 207 29.31 -6.08 2.13
C ALA A 207 28.24 -6.83 1.33
N SER A 208 27.28 -7.46 2.01
CA SER A 208 26.15 -8.15 1.35
C SER A 208 25.05 -7.21 0.87
N TRP A 209 25.07 -5.92 1.26
CA TRP A 209 24.03 -4.98 0.91
C TRP A 209 23.98 -4.76 -0.61
N ARG A 210 22.83 -5.12 -1.20
CA ARG A 210 22.56 -4.90 -2.61
C ARG A 210 21.19 -4.29 -2.76
N PHE A 211 21.10 -3.18 -3.50
CA PHE A 211 19.83 -2.58 -3.87
C PHE A 211 19.78 -2.34 -5.37
N ARG A 212 18.87 -3.04 -6.04
CA ARG A 212 18.55 -2.83 -7.44
C ARG A 212 17.32 -1.94 -7.53
N ARG A 213 17.54 -0.67 -7.88
CA ARG A 213 16.44 0.26 -8.16
C ARG A 213 15.63 -0.22 -9.36
N ARG A 214 14.31 -0.13 -9.26
CA ARG A 214 13.41 -0.36 -10.40
C ARG A 214 13.22 0.95 -11.16
N ARG A 215 13.21 0.91 -12.50
CA ARG A 215 12.90 2.08 -13.34
C ARG A 215 11.46 2.53 -13.04
N ARG A 216 11.30 3.81 -12.73
CA ARG A 216 10.03 4.50 -12.47
C ARG A 216 10.08 5.86 -13.17
N PHE A 217 8.94 6.42 -13.54
CA PHE A 217 8.90 7.80 -14.05
C PHE A 217 9.24 8.77 -12.92
N VAL A 218 8.81 8.45 -11.70
CA VAL A 218 9.08 9.27 -10.52
C VAL A 218 10.37 8.84 -9.85
N TRP A 219 11.22 9.82 -9.54
CA TRP A 219 12.55 9.54 -9.04
C TRP A 219 12.53 9.17 -7.55
N VAL A 220 12.48 7.87 -7.25
CA VAL A 220 12.66 7.37 -5.86
C VAL A 220 14.16 7.28 -5.54
N ARG A 221 14.58 7.94 -4.46
CA ARG A 221 15.97 7.90 -3.99
C ARG A 221 16.30 6.49 -3.48
N ALA A 222 17.42 5.94 -3.93
CA ALA A 222 17.91 4.68 -3.38
C ALA A 222 18.27 4.86 -1.89
N PRO A 223 18.07 3.83 -1.03
CA PRO A 223 18.47 3.91 0.36
C PRO A 223 19.98 4.21 0.44
N SER A 224 20.35 5.24 1.20
CA SER A 224 21.76 5.61 1.41
C SER A 224 22.46 4.73 2.47
N ARG A 225 21.71 3.86 3.13
CA ARG A 225 22.15 2.96 4.19
C ARG A 225 21.65 1.55 3.86
N PRO A 226 22.20 0.49 4.48
CA PRO A 226 21.74 -0.87 4.29
C PRO A 226 20.51 -1.14 5.16
N TRP A 227 19.31 -1.01 4.59
CA TRP A 227 18.06 -1.32 5.27
C TRP A 227 17.01 -1.79 4.27
N LEU A 228 16.19 -2.74 4.70
CA LEU A 228 15.05 -3.25 3.94
C LEU A 228 13.76 -2.85 4.64
N ASP A 229 12.84 -2.25 3.89
CA ASP A 229 11.53 -1.84 4.41
C ASP A 229 10.43 -2.77 3.95
N VAL A 230 9.60 -3.19 4.91
CA VAL A 230 8.34 -3.86 4.64
C VAL A 230 7.21 -3.03 5.26
N PRO A 231 6.33 -2.43 4.45
CA PRO A 231 5.19 -1.68 4.96
C PRO A 231 4.27 -2.57 5.80
N GLY A 232 3.79 -2.08 6.94
CA GLY A 232 2.86 -2.78 7.84
C GLY A 232 1.63 -3.35 7.11
N PRO A 233 0.91 -2.55 6.29
CA PRO A 233 -0.23 -3.03 5.52
C PRO A 233 0.11 -4.07 4.43
N ALA A 234 1.39 -4.24 4.10
CA ALA A 234 1.84 -5.24 3.12
C ALA A 234 1.91 -6.66 3.73
N PHE A 235 2.05 -6.79 5.06
CA PHE A 235 2.12 -8.08 5.73
C PHE A 235 0.80 -8.82 5.64
N THR A 236 0.83 -10.01 5.06
CA THR A 236 -0.32 -10.92 4.98
C THR A 236 -0.55 -11.72 6.25
N VAL A 237 0.43 -11.76 7.15
CA VAL A 237 0.34 -12.36 8.47
C VAL A 237 0.56 -11.31 9.54
N GLU A 238 0.42 -11.69 10.81
CA GLU A 238 0.70 -10.79 11.92
C GLU A 238 2.18 -10.36 11.90
N PRO A 239 2.49 -9.05 11.80
CA PRO A 239 3.86 -8.58 11.67
C PRO A 239 4.77 -9.01 12.82
N GLN A 240 4.20 -9.18 14.03
CA GLN A 240 4.94 -9.61 15.21
C GLN A 240 5.58 -10.99 15.02
N HIS A 241 4.86 -11.98 14.47
CA HIS A 241 5.42 -13.30 14.21
C HIS A 241 6.57 -13.26 13.20
N VAL A 242 6.47 -12.40 12.19
CA VAL A 242 7.55 -12.23 11.21
C VAL A 242 8.77 -11.59 11.87
N ILE A 243 8.57 -10.56 12.69
CA ILE A 243 9.65 -9.90 13.44
C ILE A 243 10.33 -10.89 14.39
N GLU A 244 9.56 -11.69 15.11
CA GLU A 244 10.06 -12.72 16.02
C GLU A 244 10.83 -13.82 15.28
N ALA A 245 10.33 -14.26 14.12
CA ALA A 245 11.02 -15.23 13.26
C ALA A 245 12.35 -14.68 12.74
N ILE A 246 12.38 -13.45 12.22
CA ILE A 246 13.62 -12.79 11.77
C ILE A 246 14.58 -12.63 12.95
N ALA A 247 14.10 -12.21 14.12
CA ALA A 247 14.92 -12.07 15.32
C ALA A 247 15.46 -13.43 15.82
N HIS A 248 14.72 -14.52 15.62
CA HIS A 248 15.17 -15.87 15.93
C HIS A 248 16.29 -16.30 14.98
N TYR A 249 16.12 -16.21 13.66
CA TYR A 249 17.12 -16.61 12.67
C TYR A 249 18.39 -15.75 12.69
N ARG A 250 18.27 -14.49 13.13
CA ARG A 250 19.42 -13.64 13.43
C ARG A 250 20.20 -14.16 14.64
N ARG A 251 19.51 -14.54 15.73
CA ARG A 251 20.14 -14.99 16.98
C ARG A 251 20.66 -16.42 16.93
N VAL A 252 20.06 -17.28 16.12
CA VAL A 252 20.37 -18.71 16.05
C VAL A 252 20.74 -19.09 14.61
N PRO A 253 22.02 -18.92 14.19
CA PRO A 253 22.43 -19.20 12.81
C PRO A 253 22.16 -20.63 12.35
N ALA A 254 22.28 -21.61 13.25
CA ALA A 254 22.00 -23.02 12.97
C ALA A 254 20.54 -23.27 12.55
N ALA A 255 19.60 -22.42 12.98
CA ALA A 255 18.18 -22.55 12.63
C ALA A 255 17.87 -22.01 11.23
N ARG A 256 18.77 -21.29 10.56
CA ARG A 256 18.52 -20.70 9.23
C ARG A 256 18.19 -21.74 8.16
N GLY A 257 18.67 -22.98 8.32
CA GLY A 257 18.30 -24.11 7.45
C GLY A 257 16.79 -24.43 7.47
N GLU A 258 16.07 -24.09 8.53
CA GLU A 258 14.60 -24.25 8.61
C GLU A 258 13.88 -23.46 7.52
N LEU A 259 14.45 -22.33 7.07
CA LEU A 259 13.86 -21.44 6.06
C LEU A 259 13.73 -22.09 4.67
N ALA A 260 14.43 -23.20 4.43
CA ALA A 260 14.27 -24.00 3.22
C ALA A 260 13.11 -25.02 3.31
N SER A 261 12.33 -24.99 4.40
CA SER A 261 11.36 -26.03 4.74
C SER A 261 10.06 -25.49 5.36
N GLU A 262 9.11 -26.40 5.53
CA GLU A 262 7.82 -26.11 6.17
C GLU A 262 7.96 -25.69 7.64
N ALA A 263 9.05 -26.08 8.32
CA ALA A 263 9.34 -25.61 9.67
C ALA A 263 9.53 -24.08 9.71
N GLY A 264 10.26 -23.54 8.73
CA GLY A 264 10.45 -22.09 8.59
C GLY A 264 9.14 -21.37 8.29
N ARG A 265 8.32 -21.92 7.39
CA ARG A 265 6.97 -21.39 7.10
C ARG A 265 6.12 -21.33 8.36
N ARG A 266 6.03 -22.42 9.12
CA ARG A 266 5.24 -22.47 10.37
C ARG A 266 5.71 -21.44 11.40
N ARG A 267 7.03 -21.24 11.54
CA ARG A 267 7.57 -20.23 12.46
C ARG A 267 7.16 -18.81 12.05
N VAL A 268 7.17 -18.50 10.75
CA VAL A 268 6.73 -17.20 10.23
C VAL A 268 5.22 -16.99 10.39
N LEU A 269 4.43 -18.06 10.26
CA LEU A 269 2.97 -18.03 10.46
C LEU A 269 2.56 -17.96 11.94
N GLY A 270 3.40 -18.42 12.87
CA GLY A 270 3.05 -18.51 14.28
C GLY A 270 1.90 -19.49 14.53
N PRO A 271 0.92 -19.17 15.39
CA PRO A 271 -0.25 -20.01 15.65
C PRO A 271 -1.10 -20.34 14.42
N LEU A 272 -0.97 -19.55 13.34
CA LEU A 272 -1.69 -19.75 12.08
C LEU A 272 -1.05 -20.82 11.18
N GLY A 273 0.10 -21.36 11.58
CA GLY A 273 0.83 -22.42 10.87
C GLY A 273 0.56 -23.84 11.38
N LEU A 274 -0.37 -24.00 12.33
CA LEU A 274 -0.78 -25.29 12.88
C LEU A 274 -1.98 -25.87 12.13
#